data_AF-A0A7S1RU56-F1
#
_entry.id   AF-A0A7S1RU56-F1
#
_cell.length_a   1.000
_cell.length_b   1.000
_cell.length_c   1.000
_cell.angle_alpha   90.00
_cell.angle_beta   90.00
_cell.angle_gamma   90.00
#
_symmetry.space_group_name_H-M   'P 1'
#
loop_
_entity.id
_entity.type
_entity.pdbx_description
1 polymer ?
#
loop_
_entity_poly.entity_id
_entity_poly.type
_entity_poly.pdbx_seq_one_letter_code
_entity_poly.pdbx_strand_id
1 'polypeptide(L)'
;MPRTSGIVAGSLVGGSVALLGSQAFIAPGQKSNSAVDAPVKGTHAAQGFLSNAQPSSAGAAPVFGLGGAVLASSVGVAALRVAASSSKRRGVQQKVATVVACRASLNKVKIDGVDLKDKRIFVRVDFNVPQDKKDPNIITNTQRIDAALPTIKYALDNGAKSVVLCSHLGRPNGAFSDKFSMAPVAKVVEEKLGRPVQLMKDVVGPEVEAACADPAPGSVILLENSRFYIEEEGKGKDAEGNKVKADPEKVKEFRASIAKLADIYCSDAFGTAHRAHSSMVGDGFATKCSGFLLAKELDAFVKVLDTPGKPVCAILGGAKVSDKIQLIDNLLDKVDIMVIGGGMAFTFLKVQGCEIGASLFDEPGSKLVPGIMEKAKKNGVEIVLPVDFVCSSKFGDDGEIQNGDLESGVPEGFLGLDIGPKSIELNDAAIAKSKTIVWNGPMGVFEMGAFEAGTKRMMDKIVEVTEGGAITVIGGGDTATACKKYDTMDKVSHCSTGGGASLELLEGKVLPGVAALDDA
;
A
#
# COMPACT_ATOMS: atom_id res chain seq x y z
N MET A 1 -32.51 -59.27 8.24
CA MET A 1 -32.37 -60.69 7.86
C MET A 1 -32.42 -60.83 6.34
N PRO A 2 -31.78 -61.84 5.73
CA PRO A 2 -31.10 -61.65 4.45
C PRO A 2 -31.46 -62.67 3.34
N ARG A 3 -30.90 -62.44 2.14
CA ARG A 3 -30.38 -63.47 1.22
C ARG A 3 -29.04 -62.93 0.69
N THR A 4 -27.84 -63.48 0.90
CA THR A 4 -27.28 -64.84 0.62
C THR A 4 -27.30 -65.20 -0.88
N SER A 5 -26.22 -65.65 -1.55
CA SER A 5 -24.79 -65.80 -1.18
C SER A 5 -23.98 -66.41 -2.35
N GLY A 6 -22.67 -66.12 -2.47
CA GLY A 6 -21.66 -66.94 -3.20
C GLY A 6 -21.55 -66.76 -4.73
N ILE A 7 -20.49 -67.22 -5.42
CA ILE A 7 -19.24 -67.92 -5.00
C ILE A 7 -18.12 -67.81 -6.09
N VAL A 8 -16.90 -67.44 -5.67
CA VAL A 8 -15.52 -67.93 -6.03
C VAL A 8 -14.95 -67.99 -7.48
N ALA A 9 -13.62 -67.75 -7.54
CA ALA A 9 -12.58 -68.06 -8.57
C ALA A 9 -12.26 -66.97 -9.63
N GLY A 10 -10.99 -66.65 -9.95
CA GLY A 10 -9.72 -67.02 -9.30
C GLY A 10 -8.45 -66.61 -10.09
N SER A 11 -7.34 -66.36 -9.35
CA SER A 11 -5.93 -66.43 -9.78
C SER A 11 -5.35 -65.49 -10.87
N LEU A 12 -4.37 -64.64 -10.51
CA LEU A 12 -2.93 -64.81 -10.88
C LEU A 12 -2.05 -63.57 -10.52
N VAL A 13 -1.02 -63.83 -9.70
CA VAL A 13 0.40 -63.38 -9.80
C VAL A 13 0.76 -61.95 -10.24
N GLY A 14 1.62 -61.29 -9.44
CA GLY A 14 2.53 -60.24 -9.93
C GLY A 14 2.82 -59.15 -8.89
N GLY A 15 3.86 -59.32 -8.06
CA GLY A 15 4.25 -58.32 -7.07
C GLY A 15 5.30 -57.33 -7.58
N SER A 16 5.35 -56.15 -6.96
CA SER A 16 6.62 -55.44 -6.69
C SER A 16 6.45 -54.44 -5.55
N VAL A 17 7.39 -54.48 -4.61
CA VAL A 17 7.55 -53.51 -3.53
C VAL A 17 8.27 -52.28 -4.07
N ALA A 18 7.79 -51.08 -3.76
CA ALA A 18 8.53 -49.83 -3.96
C ALA A 18 8.62 -49.09 -2.62
N LEU A 19 9.85 -48.73 -2.23
CA LEU A 19 10.16 -48.18 -0.91
C LEU A 19 9.66 -46.73 -0.74
N LEU A 20 9.41 -46.38 0.52
CA LEU A 20 9.40 -44.99 0.99
C LEU A 20 10.74 -44.32 0.65
N GLY A 21 10.70 -43.32 -0.23
CA GLY A 21 11.82 -42.41 -0.51
C GLY A 21 11.52 -41.05 0.09
N SER A 22 12.18 -40.71 1.20
CA SER A 22 12.19 -39.36 1.75
C SER A 22 12.94 -38.41 0.81
N GLN A 23 12.39 -37.23 0.54
CA GLN A 23 13.13 -36.13 -0.08
C GLN A 23 12.93 -34.83 0.70
N ALA A 24 14.05 -34.14 0.93
CA ALA A 24 14.15 -33.00 1.81
C ALA A 24 13.68 -31.70 1.14
N PHE A 25 13.10 -30.81 1.94
CA PHE A 25 12.90 -29.42 1.57
C PHE A 25 14.27 -28.72 1.48
N ILE A 26 14.55 -28.07 0.34
CA ILE A 26 15.72 -27.18 0.18
C ILE A 26 15.22 -25.74 0.21
N ALA A 27 15.66 -24.98 1.22
CA ALA A 27 15.43 -23.54 1.31
C ALA A 27 16.49 -22.77 0.49
N PRO A 28 16.14 -21.64 -0.15
CA PRO A 28 17.07 -20.91 -1.01
C PRO A 28 17.95 -19.91 -0.26
N GLY A 29 19.28 -20.11 -0.35
CA GLY A 29 20.23 -19.01 -0.55
C GLY A 29 20.80 -18.28 0.67
N GLN A 30 21.81 -18.86 1.31
CA GLN A 30 22.90 -18.07 1.91
C GLN A 30 24.14 -18.10 1.01
N LYS A 31 24.80 -16.95 0.84
CA LYS A 31 26.04 -16.82 0.06
C LYS A 31 27.24 -17.23 0.92
N SER A 32 27.90 -18.32 0.56
CA SER A 32 29.22 -18.68 1.10
C SER A 32 30.34 -17.98 0.30
N ASN A 33 31.11 -17.12 0.95
CA ASN A 33 32.44 -16.73 0.46
C ASN A 33 33.41 -17.89 0.69
N SER A 34 34.14 -18.31 -0.34
CA SER A 34 35.35 -19.13 -0.21
C SER A 34 36.37 -18.71 -1.26
N ALA A 35 37.59 -18.43 -0.81
CA ALA A 35 38.69 -17.95 -1.65
C ALA A 35 39.29 -19.05 -2.54
N VAL A 36 40.01 -18.63 -3.57
CA VAL A 36 41.03 -19.44 -4.26
C VAL A 36 42.28 -18.57 -4.45
N ASP A 37 43.45 -19.12 -4.15
CA ASP A 37 44.73 -18.43 -4.05
C ASP A 37 45.48 -18.24 -5.38
N ALA A 38 46.57 -17.45 -5.27
CA ALA A 38 47.86 -17.58 -5.97
C ALA A 38 48.21 -16.53 -7.09
N PRO A 39 49.51 -16.26 -7.39
CA PRO A 39 50.26 -15.21 -6.65
C PRO A 39 51.32 -14.39 -7.47
N VAL A 40 51.98 -13.39 -6.82
CA VAL A 40 53.30 -12.77 -7.18
C VAL A 40 53.33 -11.94 -8.50
N LYS A 41 54.06 -10.81 -8.70
CA LYS A 41 55.08 -9.97 -8.01
C LYS A 41 54.57 -8.50 -8.01
N GLY A 42 55.29 -7.39 -7.73
CA GLY A 42 56.67 -7.07 -7.33
C GLY A 42 57.18 -5.76 -7.99
N THR A 43 57.66 -4.78 -7.20
CA THR A 43 58.44 -3.55 -7.56
C THR A 43 57.83 -2.56 -8.57
N HIS A 44 57.61 -1.28 -8.26
CA HIS A 44 58.66 -0.27 -8.04
C HIS A 44 58.19 0.95 -7.23
N ALA A 45 59.14 1.64 -6.59
CA ALA A 45 58.94 2.94 -5.96
C ALA A 45 59.86 4.00 -6.58
N ALA A 46 59.43 5.27 -6.60
CA ALA A 46 60.17 6.46 -6.07
C ALA A 46 59.82 7.78 -6.78
N GLN A 47 60.01 8.89 -6.05
CA GLN A 47 60.06 10.30 -6.47
C GLN A 47 58.71 10.97 -6.89
N GLY A 48 58.38 12.19 -6.44
CA GLY A 48 59.05 13.01 -5.42
C GLY A 48 58.51 14.45 -5.28
N PHE A 49 58.77 15.04 -4.11
CA PHE A 49 58.80 16.46 -3.75
C PHE A 49 57.51 17.32 -3.64
N LEU A 50 57.34 17.83 -2.41
CA LEU A 50 56.64 19.06 -2.03
C LEU A 50 57.55 20.29 -2.26
N SER A 51 56.97 21.48 -2.51
CA SER A 51 57.24 22.67 -1.68
C SER A 51 56.33 23.88 -2.04
N ASN A 52 56.11 24.75 -1.06
CA ASN A 52 55.39 26.03 -1.19
C ASN A 52 56.28 27.13 -1.79
N ALA A 53 55.68 28.12 -2.48
CA ALA A 53 55.96 29.55 -2.26
C ALA A 53 55.03 30.50 -3.06
N GLN A 54 54.34 31.40 -2.34
CA GLN A 54 54.00 32.77 -2.77
C GLN A 54 55.18 33.71 -2.34
N PRO A 55 55.31 35.02 -2.73
CA PRO A 55 54.22 36.01 -2.90
C PRO A 55 54.45 37.18 -3.91
N SER A 56 53.58 38.22 -3.80
CA SER A 56 53.73 39.65 -4.23
C SER A 56 53.39 40.04 -5.69
N SER A 57 52.94 41.27 -6.04
CA SER A 57 52.16 42.34 -5.33
C SER A 57 51.78 43.50 -6.31
N ALA A 58 50.87 44.42 -5.90
CA ALA A 58 50.42 45.67 -6.58
C ALA A 58 49.62 45.50 -7.90
N GLY A 59 48.75 46.41 -8.39
CA GLY A 59 48.20 47.71 -7.94
C GLY A 59 47.75 48.54 -9.18
N ALA A 60 46.76 49.44 -9.19
CA ALA A 60 45.76 49.90 -8.20
C ALA A 60 44.55 50.61 -8.92
N ALA A 61 43.61 51.20 -8.17
CA ALA A 61 42.53 52.12 -8.63
C ALA A 61 42.95 53.61 -8.39
N PRO A 62 42.13 54.72 -8.40
CA PRO A 62 40.65 54.83 -8.39
C PRO A 62 39.95 56.14 -8.99
N VAL A 63 38.64 56.31 -8.71
CA VAL A 63 37.92 57.55 -8.22
C VAL A 63 37.46 58.74 -9.13
N PHE A 64 36.13 59.02 -9.06
CA PHE A 64 35.34 60.31 -9.12
C PHE A 64 35.43 61.23 -10.38
N GLY A 65 34.48 62.13 -10.72
CA GLY A 65 33.11 62.41 -10.21
C GLY A 65 32.48 63.74 -10.73
N LEU A 66 31.19 63.96 -10.41
CA LEU A 66 30.49 65.24 -10.09
C LEU A 66 29.92 66.24 -11.15
N GLY A 67 28.71 66.77 -10.84
CA GLY A 67 28.06 67.99 -11.41
C GLY A 67 26.96 67.75 -12.48
N GLY A 68 25.82 68.46 -12.56
CA GLY A 68 25.22 69.46 -11.64
C GLY A 68 24.11 70.37 -12.25
N ALA A 69 22.83 69.94 -12.17
CA ALA A 69 21.54 70.71 -12.18
C ALA A 69 21.15 71.76 -13.27
N VAL A 70 19.84 71.78 -13.65
CA VAL A 70 18.84 72.89 -13.51
C VAL A 70 17.64 72.78 -14.50
N LEU A 71 16.39 72.83 -13.98
CA LEU A 71 15.04 73.23 -14.51
C LEU A 71 14.62 72.98 -16.00
N ALA A 72 13.35 72.80 -16.41
CA ALA A 72 12.06 72.42 -15.79
C ALA A 72 10.93 72.34 -16.85
N SER A 73 9.94 71.42 -16.75
CA SER A 73 8.52 71.66 -17.14
C SER A 73 7.59 70.43 -16.91
N SER A 74 6.44 70.68 -16.26
CA SER A 74 5.16 69.92 -16.18
C SER A 74 4.87 68.81 -17.22
N VAL A 75 4.21 67.69 -16.90
CA VAL A 75 2.77 67.54 -16.53
C VAL A 75 2.49 66.16 -15.88
N GLY A 76 1.62 66.10 -14.84
CA GLY A 76 0.71 64.98 -14.42
C GLY A 76 1.23 63.52 -14.25
N VAL A 77 0.74 62.65 -13.34
CA VAL A 77 -0.32 62.69 -12.30
C VAL A 77 0.08 61.69 -11.18
N ALA A 78 -0.43 61.91 -9.97
CA ALA A 78 -0.44 61.08 -8.74
C ALA A 78 -0.16 59.55 -8.83
N ALA A 79 0.37 58.87 -7.81
CA ALA A 79 1.04 59.29 -6.56
C ALA A 79 1.69 58.07 -5.86
N LEU A 80 2.92 58.19 -5.34
CA LEU A 80 3.45 57.22 -4.36
C LEU A 80 4.64 57.78 -3.54
N ARG A 81 4.68 57.42 -2.25
CA ARG A 81 5.80 57.51 -1.28
C ARG A 81 6.27 58.91 -0.83
N VAL A 82 6.00 59.21 0.44
CA VAL A 82 6.99 59.85 1.34
C VAL A 82 7.77 58.74 2.04
N ALA A 83 9.08 58.95 2.21
CA ALA A 83 9.99 57.98 2.79
C ALA A 83 10.01 58.02 4.34
N ALA A 84 10.26 56.84 4.91
CA ALA A 84 11.03 56.56 6.13
C ALA A 84 11.43 57.74 7.04
N SER A 85 11.18 57.66 8.36
CA SER A 85 11.95 56.74 9.22
C SER A 85 11.28 56.52 10.60
N SER A 86 11.98 55.81 11.51
CA SER A 86 11.47 55.22 12.78
C SER A 86 10.52 54.02 12.56
N SER A 87 11.00 52.79 12.34
CA SER A 87 11.81 51.92 13.21
C SER A 87 11.07 51.42 14.47
N LYS A 88 10.99 50.09 14.60
CA LYS A 88 10.50 49.31 15.76
C LYS A 88 9.02 49.50 16.17
N ARG A 89 8.11 48.82 15.44
CA ARG A 89 6.98 47.98 15.95
C ARG A 89 5.98 47.68 14.81
N ARG A 90 6.15 46.54 14.13
CA ARG A 90 5.18 45.78 13.29
C ARG A 90 5.96 44.79 12.41
N GLY A 91 6.50 43.75 13.05
CA GLY A 91 7.14 42.59 12.41
C GLY A 91 6.37 41.28 12.68
N VAL A 92 5.12 41.41 13.12
CA VAL A 92 4.20 40.33 13.49
C VAL A 92 2.89 40.67 12.79
N GLN A 93 2.17 39.66 12.27
CA GLN A 93 0.97 39.77 11.40
C GLN A 93 1.19 40.05 9.90
N GLN A 94 2.15 39.39 9.22
CA GLN A 94 1.98 39.06 7.79
C GLN A 94 2.84 37.87 7.28
N LYS A 95 2.98 36.82 8.10
CA LYS A 95 3.43 35.47 7.67
C LYS A 95 2.66 34.38 8.42
N VAL A 96 1.33 34.47 8.35
CA VAL A 96 0.42 33.35 8.58
C VAL A 96 -0.50 33.27 7.36
N ALA A 97 0.11 33.06 6.20
CA ALA A 97 -0.61 32.44 5.10
C ALA A 97 -0.80 30.99 5.54
N THR A 98 -2.01 30.69 6.02
CA THR A 98 -2.35 29.41 6.61
C THR A 98 -1.98 28.29 5.65
N VAL A 99 -1.07 27.41 6.06
CA VAL A 99 -0.93 26.09 5.45
C VAL A 99 -2.17 25.31 5.89
N VAL A 100 -3.31 25.62 5.27
CA VAL A 100 -4.38 24.65 5.13
C VAL A 100 -3.77 23.63 4.19
N ALA A 101 -3.25 22.55 4.75
CA ALA A 101 -2.96 21.36 3.96
C ALA A 101 -4.27 21.04 3.23
N CYS A 102 -4.29 21.17 1.91
CA CYS A 102 -5.47 20.88 1.11
C CYS A 102 -5.67 19.37 1.17
N ARG A 103 -6.39 18.94 2.22
CA ARG A 103 -6.79 17.56 2.41
C ARG A 103 -7.80 17.30 1.30
N ALA A 104 -7.34 16.65 0.24
CA ALA A 104 -8.19 16.27 -0.88
C ALA A 104 -9.46 15.62 -0.32
N SER A 105 -10.62 16.12 -0.73
CA SER A 105 -11.90 15.65 -0.22
C SER A 105 -11.98 14.14 -0.38
N LEU A 106 -12.38 13.43 0.68
CA LEU A 106 -12.74 12.02 0.55
C LEU A 106 -14.17 11.87 -0.02
N ASN A 107 -14.95 12.95 -0.06
CA ASN A 107 -16.22 13.02 -0.80
C ASN A 107 -15.91 13.33 -2.28
N LYS A 108 -16.02 12.29 -3.12
CA LYS A 108 -15.72 12.34 -4.56
C LYS A 108 -16.94 11.95 -5.38
N VAL A 109 -17.03 12.45 -6.61
CA VAL A 109 -18.09 12.08 -7.56
C VAL A 109 -18.05 10.57 -7.79
N LYS A 110 -19.16 9.90 -7.52
CA LYS A 110 -19.34 8.46 -7.70
C LYS A 110 -19.92 8.18 -9.09
N ILE A 111 -19.70 6.98 -9.62
CA ILE A 111 -20.17 6.58 -10.97
C ILE A 111 -21.69 6.71 -11.15
N ASP A 112 -22.46 6.57 -10.08
CA ASP A 112 -23.92 6.76 -10.04
C ASP A 112 -24.38 8.22 -10.00
N GLY A 113 -23.45 9.17 -9.84
CA GLY A 113 -23.67 10.61 -9.98
C GLY A 113 -23.35 11.16 -11.37
N VAL A 114 -23.05 10.32 -12.36
CA VAL A 114 -22.62 10.73 -13.71
C VAL A 114 -23.57 10.19 -14.78
N ASP A 115 -23.89 10.99 -15.80
CA ASP A 115 -24.61 10.51 -16.99
C ASP A 115 -23.71 9.64 -17.86
N LEU A 116 -23.98 8.33 -17.87
CA LEU A 116 -23.23 7.33 -18.63
C LEU A 116 -23.84 7.06 -20.01
N LYS A 117 -25.03 7.59 -20.31
CA LYS A 117 -25.81 7.16 -21.47
C LYS A 117 -25.12 7.53 -22.78
N ASP A 118 -25.00 6.54 -23.66
CA ASP A 118 -24.32 6.62 -24.95
C ASP A 118 -22.84 7.05 -24.85
N LYS A 119 -22.25 7.03 -23.64
CA LYS A 119 -20.84 7.36 -23.37
C LYS A 119 -19.96 6.13 -23.36
N ARG A 120 -18.71 6.32 -23.77
CA ARG A 120 -17.61 5.38 -23.57
C ARG A 120 -17.01 5.64 -22.19
N ILE A 121 -16.84 4.61 -21.36
CA ILE A 121 -16.34 4.74 -19.99
C ILE A 121 -14.99 4.02 -19.87
N PHE A 122 -13.92 4.75 -19.54
CA PHE A 122 -12.64 4.15 -19.16
C PHE A 122 -12.69 3.82 -17.68
N VAL A 123 -12.62 2.54 -17.33
CA VAL A 123 -12.59 2.09 -15.93
C VAL A 123 -11.22 1.52 -15.62
N ARG A 124 -10.48 2.19 -14.73
CA ARG A 124 -9.31 1.55 -14.13
C ARG A 124 -9.76 0.62 -13.01
N VAL A 125 -9.43 -0.66 -13.17
CA VAL A 125 -9.70 -1.75 -12.24
C VAL A 125 -8.38 -2.34 -11.73
N ASP A 126 -8.42 -2.95 -10.54
CA ASP A 126 -7.27 -3.67 -9.98
C ASP A 126 -7.40 -5.18 -10.23
N PHE A 127 -7.07 -5.66 -11.43
CA PHE A 127 -7.00 -7.10 -11.72
C PHE A 127 -5.62 -7.71 -11.45
N ASN A 128 -4.86 -7.21 -10.47
CA ASN A 128 -3.60 -7.82 -10.04
C ASN A 128 -3.87 -9.08 -9.18
N VAL A 129 -4.38 -10.12 -9.82
CA VAL A 129 -4.81 -11.39 -9.23
C VAL A 129 -3.64 -12.37 -9.04
N PRO A 130 -3.67 -13.23 -8.00
CA PRO A 130 -2.70 -14.32 -7.89
C PRO A 130 -3.00 -15.41 -8.93
N GLN A 131 -1.96 -15.80 -9.68
CA GLN A 131 -1.98 -16.91 -10.62
C GLN A 131 -1.38 -18.16 -9.95
N ASP A 132 -1.66 -19.35 -10.48
CA ASP A 132 -1.04 -20.59 -10.00
C ASP A 132 0.48 -20.57 -10.24
N LYS A 133 1.23 -21.23 -9.35
CA LYS A 133 2.70 -21.25 -9.40
C LYS A 133 3.25 -22.12 -10.54
N LYS A 134 2.46 -23.07 -11.06
CA LYS A 134 2.83 -23.99 -12.14
C LYS A 134 2.27 -23.53 -13.47
N ASP A 135 1.02 -23.05 -13.51
CA ASP A 135 0.40 -22.48 -14.71
C ASP A 135 -0.10 -21.04 -14.47
N PRO A 136 0.58 -20.02 -15.02
CA PRO A 136 0.14 -18.63 -14.89
C PRO A 136 -1.21 -18.34 -15.57
N ASN A 137 -1.75 -19.24 -16.41
CA ASN A 137 -3.07 -19.08 -17.01
C ASN A 137 -4.22 -19.39 -16.04
N ILE A 138 -3.94 -19.98 -14.87
CA ILE A 138 -4.96 -20.31 -13.86
C ILE A 138 -4.97 -19.23 -12.79
N ILE A 139 -6.09 -18.53 -12.65
CA ILE A 139 -6.30 -17.53 -11.58
C ILE A 139 -6.76 -18.25 -10.31
N THR A 140 -6.02 -18.11 -9.21
CA THR A 140 -6.28 -18.84 -7.96
C THR A 140 -7.18 -18.09 -6.97
N ASN A 141 -7.37 -16.78 -7.16
CA ASN A 141 -8.34 -15.98 -6.41
C ASN A 141 -8.95 -14.91 -7.32
N THR A 142 -10.27 -14.97 -7.52
CA THR A 142 -11.01 -14.06 -8.40
C THR A 142 -11.63 -12.86 -7.69
N GLN A 143 -11.50 -12.75 -6.36
CA GLN A 143 -12.04 -11.68 -5.52
C GLN A 143 -11.81 -10.26 -6.04
N ARG A 144 -10.63 -9.96 -6.62
CA ARG A 144 -10.34 -8.65 -7.21
C ARG A 144 -11.14 -8.37 -8.49
N ILE A 145 -11.42 -9.40 -9.28
CA ILE A 145 -12.29 -9.30 -10.45
C ILE A 145 -13.73 -9.08 -9.98
N ASP A 146 -14.20 -9.91 -9.05
CA ASP A 146 -15.55 -9.83 -8.48
C ASP A 146 -15.88 -8.45 -7.90
N ALA A 147 -14.92 -7.81 -7.23
CA ALA A 147 -15.10 -6.51 -6.61
C ALA A 147 -15.30 -5.36 -7.62
N ALA A 148 -14.85 -5.48 -8.87
CA ALA A 148 -15.06 -4.48 -9.92
C ALA A 148 -16.33 -4.72 -10.77
N LEU A 149 -16.89 -5.95 -10.74
CA LEU A 149 -18.10 -6.29 -11.52
C LEU A 149 -19.30 -5.37 -11.25
N PRO A 150 -19.58 -4.87 -10.02
CA PRO A 150 -20.68 -3.93 -9.78
C PRO A 150 -20.56 -2.65 -10.62
N THR A 151 -19.36 -2.07 -10.69
CA THR A 151 -19.08 -0.85 -11.47
C THR A 151 -19.26 -1.09 -12.96
N ILE A 152 -18.75 -2.24 -13.46
CA ILE A 152 -18.84 -2.63 -14.87
C ILE A 152 -20.30 -2.87 -15.28
N LYS A 153 -21.05 -3.64 -14.47
CA LYS A 153 -22.47 -3.94 -14.73
C LYS A 153 -23.31 -2.67 -14.69
N TYR A 154 -23.15 -1.83 -13.66
CA TYR A 154 -23.86 -0.55 -13.55
C TYR A 154 -23.64 0.36 -14.77
N ALA A 155 -22.41 0.47 -15.27
CA ALA A 155 -22.14 1.27 -16.47
C ALA A 155 -22.93 0.76 -17.68
N LEU A 156 -22.90 -0.56 -17.93
CA LEU A 156 -23.64 -1.20 -19.03
C LEU A 156 -25.16 -1.08 -18.87
N ASP A 157 -25.68 -1.31 -17.66
CA ASP A 157 -27.11 -1.30 -17.35
C ASP A 157 -27.69 0.13 -17.40
N ASN A 158 -26.87 1.17 -17.18
CA ASN A 158 -27.26 2.58 -17.37
C ASN A 158 -26.93 3.11 -18.77
N GLY A 159 -26.72 2.23 -19.75
CA GLY A 159 -26.65 2.58 -21.16
C GLY A 159 -25.30 3.14 -21.63
N ALA A 160 -24.19 2.82 -20.96
CA ALA A 160 -22.86 3.08 -21.50
C ALA A 160 -22.70 2.41 -22.88
N LYS A 161 -22.21 3.19 -23.84
CA LYS A 161 -21.88 2.69 -25.18
C LYS A 161 -20.78 1.64 -25.12
N SER A 162 -19.76 1.86 -24.30
CA SER A 162 -18.74 0.85 -24.02
C SER A 162 -18.09 1.04 -22.66
N VAL A 163 -17.49 -0.05 -22.16
CA VAL A 163 -16.65 -0.06 -20.97
C VAL A 163 -15.25 -0.53 -21.37
N VAL A 164 -14.27 0.37 -21.26
CA VAL A 164 -12.84 0.10 -21.55
C VAL A 164 -12.11 -0.12 -20.23
N LEU A 165 -11.80 -1.38 -19.94
CA LEU A 165 -11.12 -1.82 -18.72
C LEU A 165 -9.61 -1.69 -18.88
N CYS A 166 -8.95 -1.02 -17.94
CA CYS A 166 -7.50 -0.91 -17.91
C CYS A 166 -6.94 -1.37 -16.56
N SER A 167 -6.09 -2.40 -16.57
CA SER A 167 -5.51 -2.99 -15.37
C SER A 167 -3.98 -3.11 -15.44
N HIS A 168 -3.36 -3.59 -14.38
CA HIS A 168 -1.97 -4.07 -14.37
C HIS A 168 -1.90 -5.45 -13.72
N LEU A 169 -0.90 -6.24 -14.10
CA LEU A 169 -0.65 -7.56 -13.51
C LEU A 169 0.84 -7.71 -13.18
N GLY A 170 1.16 -8.07 -11.94
CA GLY A 170 2.53 -8.30 -11.50
C GLY A 170 3.46 -7.09 -11.62
N ARG A 171 4.72 -7.37 -12.01
CA ARG A 171 5.81 -6.38 -12.14
C ARG A 171 6.67 -6.64 -13.39
N PRO A 172 6.14 -6.39 -14.60
CA PRO A 172 6.91 -6.43 -15.85
C PRO A 172 8.02 -5.36 -15.93
N ASN A 173 7.89 -4.23 -15.22
CA ASN A 173 8.85 -3.11 -15.19
C ASN A 173 9.04 -2.37 -16.53
N GLY A 174 7.98 -2.24 -17.34
CA GLY A 174 8.04 -1.52 -18.63
C GLY A 174 8.51 -2.37 -19.81
N ALA A 175 8.33 -3.70 -19.75
CA ALA A 175 8.64 -4.62 -20.84
C ALA A 175 7.55 -5.70 -20.97
N PHE A 176 7.26 -6.13 -22.21
CA PHE A 176 6.30 -7.21 -22.47
C PHE A 176 6.75 -8.54 -21.85
N SER A 177 5.78 -9.33 -21.35
CA SER A 177 6.03 -10.71 -20.88
C SER A 177 4.74 -11.52 -20.85
N ASP A 178 4.70 -12.66 -21.56
CA ASP A 178 3.54 -13.56 -21.60
C ASP A 178 3.00 -13.93 -20.21
N LYS A 179 3.91 -14.12 -19.25
CA LYS A 179 3.59 -14.41 -17.84
C LYS A 179 2.64 -13.39 -17.20
N PHE A 180 2.71 -12.15 -17.63
CA PHE A 180 1.94 -11.03 -17.07
C PHE A 180 0.88 -10.48 -18.05
N SER A 181 0.51 -11.24 -19.09
CA SER A 181 -0.60 -10.89 -19.98
C SER A 181 -1.95 -10.93 -19.24
N MET A 182 -2.89 -10.08 -19.67
CA MET A 182 -4.28 -10.05 -19.25
C MET A 182 -5.15 -11.15 -19.88
N ALA A 183 -4.63 -11.98 -20.79
CA ALA A 183 -5.40 -13.03 -21.44
C ALA A 183 -6.11 -14.03 -20.49
N PRO A 184 -5.52 -14.44 -19.35
CA PRO A 184 -6.23 -15.24 -18.34
C PRO A 184 -7.35 -14.46 -17.66
N VAL A 185 -7.13 -13.18 -17.40
CA VAL A 185 -8.09 -12.27 -16.76
C VAL A 185 -9.30 -12.02 -17.67
N ALA A 186 -9.07 -11.79 -18.96
CA ALA A 186 -10.12 -11.58 -19.96
C ALA A 186 -11.18 -12.69 -19.93
N LYS A 187 -10.74 -13.96 -19.93
CA LYS A 187 -11.61 -15.14 -19.90
C LYS A 187 -12.48 -15.18 -18.64
N VAL A 188 -11.90 -14.90 -17.47
CA VAL A 188 -12.62 -14.93 -16.19
C VAL A 188 -13.58 -13.74 -16.05
N VAL A 189 -13.24 -12.57 -16.60
CA VAL A 189 -14.16 -11.42 -16.68
C VAL A 189 -15.33 -11.73 -17.60
N GLU A 190 -15.08 -12.29 -18.79
CA GLU A 190 -16.11 -12.73 -19.75
C GLU A 190 -17.08 -13.74 -19.11
N GLU A 191 -16.56 -14.78 -18.46
CA GLU A 191 -17.34 -15.80 -17.74
C GLU A 191 -18.25 -15.16 -16.67
N LYS A 192 -17.69 -14.32 -15.79
CA LYS A 192 -18.43 -13.72 -14.65
C LYS A 192 -19.37 -12.58 -15.05
N LEU A 193 -19.13 -11.95 -16.20
CA LEU A 193 -20.01 -10.93 -16.76
C LEU A 193 -21.14 -11.54 -17.60
N GLY A 194 -20.93 -12.75 -18.14
CA GLY A 194 -21.88 -13.40 -19.05
C GLY A 194 -21.99 -12.69 -20.40
N ARG A 195 -20.94 -11.96 -20.81
CA ARG A 195 -20.88 -11.13 -22.02
C ARG A 195 -19.48 -11.17 -22.62
N PRO A 196 -19.32 -11.15 -23.97
CA PRO A 196 -18.01 -11.15 -24.61
C PRO A 196 -17.11 -10.00 -24.15
N VAL A 197 -15.83 -10.29 -23.91
CA VAL A 197 -14.81 -9.29 -23.55
C VAL A 197 -13.72 -9.26 -24.62
N GLN A 198 -13.65 -8.16 -25.36
CA GLN A 198 -12.61 -7.97 -26.36
C GLN A 198 -11.28 -7.63 -25.69
N LEU A 199 -10.37 -8.60 -25.60
CA LEU A 199 -8.99 -8.34 -25.22
C LEU A 199 -8.23 -7.66 -26.37
N MET A 200 -7.67 -6.48 -26.11
CA MET A 200 -6.71 -5.84 -26.99
C MET A 200 -5.31 -6.43 -26.77
N LYS A 201 -4.50 -6.49 -27.83
CA LYS A 201 -3.08 -6.89 -27.75
C LYS A 201 -2.17 -5.85 -27.10
N ASP A 202 -2.71 -4.67 -26.85
CA ASP A 202 -1.99 -3.47 -26.46
C ASP A 202 -2.89 -2.57 -25.57
N VAL A 203 -2.35 -1.46 -25.09
CA VAL A 203 -2.96 -0.52 -24.15
C VAL A 203 -3.23 0.84 -24.81
N VAL A 204 -2.43 1.19 -25.82
CA VAL A 204 -2.46 2.47 -26.53
C VAL A 204 -2.18 2.26 -28.03
N GLY A 205 -2.24 3.33 -28.82
CA GLY A 205 -1.90 3.29 -30.25
C GLY A 205 -3.09 3.02 -31.18
N PRO A 206 -2.85 3.01 -32.51
CA PRO A 206 -3.91 3.20 -33.51
C PRO A 206 -4.95 2.08 -33.54
N GLU A 207 -4.56 0.82 -33.32
CA GLU A 207 -5.51 -0.31 -33.27
C GLU A 207 -6.44 -0.22 -32.04
N VAL A 208 -5.91 0.21 -30.90
CA VAL A 208 -6.68 0.39 -29.65
C VAL A 208 -7.58 1.62 -29.74
N GLU A 209 -7.05 2.74 -30.24
CA GLU A 209 -7.83 3.96 -30.48
C GLU A 209 -8.98 3.70 -31.47
N ALA A 210 -8.76 2.95 -32.55
CA ALA A 210 -9.80 2.58 -33.51
C ALA A 210 -10.87 1.65 -32.91
N ALA A 211 -10.47 0.62 -32.16
CA ALA A 211 -11.40 -0.29 -31.49
C ALA A 211 -12.27 0.42 -30.43
N CYS A 212 -11.72 1.47 -29.78
CA CYS A 212 -12.43 2.24 -28.77
C CYS A 212 -13.17 3.48 -29.32
N ALA A 213 -13.02 3.85 -30.59
CA ALA A 213 -13.60 5.07 -31.14
C ALA A 213 -15.13 5.02 -31.26
N ASP A 214 -15.65 3.96 -31.91
CA ASP A 214 -17.08 3.77 -32.15
C ASP A 214 -17.50 2.30 -32.02
N PRO A 215 -17.35 1.69 -30.83
CA PRO A 215 -17.74 0.30 -30.60
C PRO A 215 -19.27 0.14 -30.54
N ALA A 216 -19.73 -1.10 -30.70
CA ALA A 216 -21.14 -1.43 -30.57
C ALA A 216 -21.67 -1.12 -29.14
N PRO A 217 -22.93 -0.69 -29.00
CA PRO A 217 -23.51 -0.42 -27.68
C PRO A 217 -23.44 -1.62 -26.73
N GLY A 218 -22.90 -1.39 -25.53
CA GLY A 218 -22.68 -2.42 -24.51
C GLY A 218 -21.39 -3.24 -24.70
N SER A 219 -20.49 -2.85 -25.60
CA SER A 219 -19.18 -3.49 -25.76
C SER A 219 -18.31 -3.37 -24.50
N VAL A 220 -17.63 -4.46 -24.15
CA VAL A 220 -16.62 -4.49 -23.09
C VAL A 220 -15.26 -4.81 -23.70
N ILE A 221 -14.31 -3.92 -23.49
CA ILE A 221 -12.95 -4.00 -24.04
C ILE A 221 -12.00 -4.07 -22.85
N LEU A 222 -11.12 -5.07 -22.81
CA LEU A 222 -10.02 -5.15 -21.84
C LEU A 222 -8.71 -4.83 -22.55
N LEU A 223 -8.03 -3.81 -22.06
CA LEU A 223 -6.67 -3.49 -22.50
C LEU A 223 -5.67 -4.50 -21.95
N GLU A 224 -4.54 -4.65 -22.63
CA GLU A 224 -3.41 -5.43 -22.11
C GLU A 224 -2.79 -4.74 -20.87
N ASN A 225 -1.78 -5.37 -20.25
CA ASN A 225 -1.16 -4.93 -19.03
C ASN A 225 -0.47 -3.56 -19.18
N SER A 226 -1.07 -2.52 -18.60
CA SER A 226 -0.53 -1.15 -18.59
C SER A 226 0.94 -1.02 -18.16
N ARG A 227 1.48 -1.93 -17.32
CA ARG A 227 2.89 -1.92 -16.90
C ARG A 227 3.87 -2.52 -17.92
N PHE A 228 3.40 -3.00 -19.08
CA PHE A 228 4.27 -3.22 -20.24
C PHE A 228 4.85 -1.91 -20.79
N TYR A 229 4.20 -0.77 -20.50
CA TYR A 229 4.74 0.56 -20.76
C TYR A 229 5.49 1.11 -19.54
N ILE A 230 6.70 1.64 -19.76
CA ILE A 230 7.47 2.32 -18.71
C ILE A 230 6.79 3.63 -18.28
N GLU A 231 5.98 4.20 -19.17
CA GLU A 231 5.18 5.42 -19.02
C GLU A 231 4.05 5.28 -17.98
N GLU A 232 3.58 4.07 -17.67
CA GLU A 232 2.58 3.84 -16.62
C GLU A 232 3.16 4.10 -15.23
N GLU A 233 4.31 3.50 -14.88
CA GLU A 233 4.95 3.69 -13.57
C GLU A 233 5.94 4.88 -13.55
N GLY A 234 6.23 5.47 -14.71
CA GLY A 234 7.25 6.52 -14.92
C GLY A 234 8.70 6.03 -14.78
N LYS A 235 8.90 4.73 -14.56
CA LYS A 235 10.20 4.07 -14.31
C LYS A 235 10.07 2.57 -14.54
N GLY A 236 11.18 1.92 -14.86
CA GLY A 236 11.21 0.52 -15.22
C GLY A 236 12.60 -0.07 -15.09
N LYS A 237 12.86 -1.13 -15.87
CA LYS A 237 14.19 -1.72 -16.03
C LYS A 237 14.53 -1.94 -17.50
N ASP A 238 15.81 -1.79 -17.83
CA ASP A 238 16.37 -2.27 -19.12
C ASP A 238 16.58 -3.79 -19.09
N ALA A 239 17.06 -4.34 -20.21
CA ALA A 239 17.33 -5.77 -20.36
C ALA A 239 18.43 -6.27 -19.41
N GLU A 240 19.35 -5.38 -19.04
CA GLU A 240 20.45 -5.58 -18.10
C GLU A 240 20.00 -5.49 -16.62
N GLY A 241 18.78 -5.01 -16.37
CA GLY A 241 18.14 -4.94 -15.06
C GLY A 241 18.42 -3.65 -14.26
N ASN A 242 19.07 -2.66 -14.87
CA ASN A 242 19.29 -1.33 -14.31
C ASN A 242 17.99 -0.55 -14.21
N LYS A 243 17.94 0.49 -13.37
CA LYS A 243 16.74 1.32 -13.22
C LYS A 243 16.70 2.39 -14.33
N VAL A 244 15.65 2.36 -15.15
CA VAL A 244 15.39 3.37 -16.19
C VAL A 244 14.22 4.26 -15.74
N LYS A 245 14.21 5.53 -16.16
CA LYS A 245 13.11 6.47 -15.97
C LYS A 245 12.46 6.78 -17.32
N ALA A 246 11.14 6.85 -17.37
CA ALA A 246 10.42 7.25 -18.58
C ALA A 246 10.72 8.72 -18.94
N ASP A 247 10.72 9.03 -20.24
CA ASP A 247 10.74 10.39 -20.74
C ASP A 247 9.42 11.10 -20.37
N PRO A 248 9.44 12.28 -19.71
CA PRO A 248 8.24 13.04 -19.37
C PRO A 248 7.32 13.34 -20.57
N GLU A 249 7.85 13.54 -21.78
CA GLU A 249 7.01 13.77 -22.96
C GLU A 249 6.34 12.47 -23.43
N LYS A 250 7.03 11.33 -23.34
CA LYS A 250 6.42 10.02 -23.61
C LYS A 250 5.32 9.66 -22.61
N VAL A 251 5.50 10.03 -21.34
CA VAL A 251 4.45 9.91 -20.32
C VAL A 251 3.21 10.75 -20.69
N LYS A 252 3.38 11.97 -21.22
CA LYS A 252 2.25 12.78 -21.71
C LYS A 252 1.58 12.18 -22.95
N GLU A 253 2.36 11.71 -23.94
CA GLU A 253 1.85 11.04 -25.13
C GLU A 253 1.01 9.80 -24.76
N PHE A 254 1.50 8.97 -23.83
CA PHE A 254 0.81 7.79 -23.32
C PHE A 254 -0.52 8.14 -22.65
N ARG A 255 -0.53 9.16 -21.77
CA ARG A 255 -1.76 9.67 -21.13
C ARG A 255 -2.74 10.23 -22.15
N ALA A 256 -2.26 10.97 -23.15
CA ALA A 256 -3.08 11.51 -24.22
C ALA A 256 -3.70 10.43 -25.11
N SER A 257 -3.03 9.28 -25.31
CA SER A 257 -3.64 8.13 -26.00
C SER A 257 -4.73 7.48 -25.15
N ILE A 258 -4.49 7.27 -23.84
CA ILE A 258 -5.51 6.78 -22.89
C ILE A 258 -6.76 7.68 -22.90
N ALA A 259 -6.58 9.01 -22.90
CA ALA A 259 -7.69 9.98 -22.90
C ALA A 259 -8.61 9.89 -24.12
N LYS A 260 -8.14 9.35 -25.26
CA LYS A 260 -8.99 9.17 -26.46
C LYS A 260 -9.90 7.95 -26.36
N LEU A 261 -9.58 6.98 -25.51
CA LEU A 261 -10.24 5.66 -25.49
C LEU A 261 -11.67 5.72 -24.94
N ALA A 262 -12.02 6.79 -24.23
CA ALA A 262 -13.35 6.96 -23.63
C ALA A 262 -13.72 8.45 -23.49
N ASP A 263 -14.91 8.72 -22.97
CA ASP A 263 -15.44 10.06 -22.73
C ASP A 263 -15.42 10.42 -21.23
N ILE A 264 -15.54 9.42 -20.35
CA ILE A 264 -15.54 9.53 -18.89
C ILE A 264 -14.45 8.63 -18.31
N TYR A 265 -13.75 9.13 -17.29
CA TYR A 265 -12.81 8.35 -16.47
C TYR A 265 -13.47 7.89 -15.17
N CYS A 266 -13.33 6.61 -14.86
CA CYS A 266 -13.75 6.00 -13.62
C CYS A 266 -12.56 5.26 -12.97
N SER A 267 -12.21 5.62 -11.73
CA SER A 267 -11.20 4.89 -10.95
C SER A 267 -11.87 3.96 -9.95
N ASP A 268 -11.65 2.66 -10.10
CA ASP A 268 -12.15 1.61 -9.21
C ASP A 268 -11.00 0.75 -8.65
N ALA A 269 -9.78 1.30 -8.66
CA ALA A 269 -8.53 0.61 -8.35
C ALA A 269 -7.84 1.21 -7.11
N PHE A 270 -8.55 1.23 -5.97
CA PHE A 270 -8.08 1.87 -4.73
C PHE A 270 -6.70 1.38 -4.27
N GLY A 271 -6.37 0.09 -4.43
CA GLY A 271 -5.06 -0.47 -4.09
C GLY A 271 -3.87 0.08 -4.88
N THR A 272 -4.11 0.87 -5.92
CA THR A 272 -3.09 1.64 -6.66
C THR A 272 -3.20 3.15 -6.48
N ALA A 273 -4.22 3.66 -5.79
CA ALA A 273 -4.52 5.09 -5.71
C ALA A 273 -3.45 5.93 -4.99
N HIS A 274 -2.57 5.31 -4.19
CA HIS A 274 -1.37 5.95 -3.64
C HIS A 274 -0.30 6.30 -4.68
N ARG A 275 -0.48 5.90 -5.94
CA ARG A 275 0.52 6.04 -7.00
C ARG A 275 0.09 7.08 -8.03
N ALA A 276 0.97 8.03 -8.32
CA ALA A 276 0.81 9.00 -9.41
C ALA A 276 1.11 8.39 -10.81
N HIS A 277 0.65 7.15 -11.03
CA HIS A 277 0.81 6.45 -12.30
C HIS A 277 -0.12 7.03 -13.37
N SER A 278 0.24 6.84 -14.64
CA SER A 278 -0.45 7.51 -15.76
C SER A 278 -1.94 7.16 -15.86
N SER A 279 -2.31 5.91 -15.64
CA SER A 279 -3.70 5.47 -15.62
C SER A 279 -4.47 5.76 -14.31
N MET A 280 -3.80 6.26 -13.26
CA MET A 280 -4.41 6.62 -11.95
C MET A 280 -4.96 8.04 -11.89
N VAL A 281 -4.51 8.93 -12.78
CA VAL A 281 -4.74 10.38 -12.63
C VAL A 281 -5.80 10.95 -13.57
N GLY A 282 -6.32 10.15 -14.52
CA GLY A 282 -7.39 10.60 -15.43
C GLY A 282 -7.01 11.82 -16.30
N ASP A 283 -5.71 12.05 -16.54
CA ASP A 283 -5.22 13.18 -17.33
C ASP A 283 -5.89 13.21 -18.72
N GLY A 284 -6.49 14.34 -19.08
CA GLY A 284 -7.17 14.54 -20.35
C GLY A 284 -8.68 14.28 -20.34
N PHE A 285 -9.24 13.67 -19.29
CA PHE A 285 -10.69 13.48 -19.14
C PHE A 285 -11.36 14.68 -18.48
N ALA A 286 -12.53 15.07 -19.00
CA ALA A 286 -13.34 16.16 -18.46
C ALA A 286 -14.14 15.76 -17.20
N THR A 287 -14.49 14.48 -17.06
CA THR A 287 -15.25 13.92 -15.93
C THR A 287 -14.48 12.74 -15.34
N LYS A 288 -14.19 12.77 -14.04
CA LYS A 288 -13.37 11.79 -13.31
C LYS A 288 -14.08 11.36 -12.02
N CYS A 289 -14.71 10.19 -12.04
CA CYS A 289 -15.46 9.64 -10.90
C CYS A 289 -14.81 8.40 -10.26
N SER A 290 -15.29 8.01 -9.09
CA SER A 290 -14.96 6.74 -8.44
C SER A 290 -15.97 5.65 -8.82
N GLY A 291 -15.49 4.43 -9.09
CA GLY A 291 -16.33 3.24 -9.09
C GLY A 291 -16.75 2.84 -7.67
N PHE A 292 -17.58 1.79 -7.54
CA PHE A 292 -18.17 1.41 -6.25
C PHE A 292 -17.17 0.80 -5.26
N LEU A 293 -16.11 0.12 -5.72
CA LEU A 293 -15.05 -0.40 -4.85
C LEU A 293 -14.31 0.77 -4.22
N LEU A 294 -13.85 1.72 -5.04
CA LEU A 294 -13.12 2.89 -4.54
C LEU A 294 -14.03 3.78 -3.68
N ALA A 295 -15.29 4.01 -4.07
CA ALA A 295 -16.25 4.75 -3.26
C ALA A 295 -16.47 4.11 -1.89
N LYS A 296 -16.65 2.78 -1.81
CA LYS A 296 -16.83 2.07 -0.54
C LYS A 296 -15.60 2.19 0.37
N GLU A 297 -14.40 2.12 -0.19
CA GLU A 297 -13.16 2.34 0.57
C GLU A 297 -13.14 3.76 1.17
N LEU A 298 -13.43 4.80 0.37
CA LEU A 298 -13.49 6.19 0.85
C LEU A 298 -14.56 6.37 1.94
N ASP A 299 -15.78 5.88 1.70
CA ASP A 299 -16.90 5.96 2.67
C ASP A 299 -16.56 5.28 4.00
N ALA A 300 -15.78 4.19 3.99
CA ALA A 300 -15.31 3.51 5.19
C ALA A 300 -14.23 4.31 5.93
N PHE A 301 -13.26 4.89 5.22
CA PHE A 301 -12.21 5.71 5.83
C PHE A 301 -12.72 7.05 6.36
N VAL A 302 -13.74 7.68 5.76
CA VAL A 302 -14.40 8.89 6.29
C VAL A 302 -15.02 8.64 7.67
N LYS A 303 -15.75 7.52 7.82
CA LYS A 303 -16.37 7.12 9.10
C LYS A 303 -15.35 6.91 10.23
N VAL A 304 -14.10 6.66 9.89
CA VAL A 304 -13.00 6.41 10.83
C VAL A 304 -12.16 7.66 11.10
N LEU A 305 -11.87 8.46 10.07
CA LEU A 305 -10.88 9.53 10.13
C LEU A 305 -11.47 10.92 10.39
N ASP A 306 -12.75 11.14 10.08
CA ASP A 306 -13.38 12.48 10.14
C ASP A 306 -14.46 12.59 11.21
N THR A 307 -15.41 11.65 11.26
CA THR A 307 -16.50 11.65 12.25
C THR A 307 -16.67 10.30 12.96
N PRO A 308 -15.63 9.75 13.62
CA PRO A 308 -15.72 8.45 14.25
C PRO A 308 -16.54 8.45 15.54
N GLY A 309 -17.23 7.32 15.79
CA GLY A 309 -17.89 7.07 17.06
C GLY A 309 -16.86 6.78 18.15
N LYS A 310 -16.81 7.61 19.19
CA LYS A 310 -15.89 7.43 20.33
C LYS A 310 -16.41 6.43 21.38
N PRO A 311 -15.54 5.63 22.03
CA PRO A 311 -14.07 5.61 21.87
C PRO A 311 -13.59 5.00 20.55
N VAL A 312 -12.51 5.54 20.01
CA VAL A 312 -11.81 5.03 18.82
C VAL A 312 -10.58 4.23 19.25
N CYS A 313 -10.46 2.99 18.79
CA CYS A 313 -9.29 2.16 18.99
C CYS A 313 -8.53 1.92 17.69
N ALA A 314 -7.23 2.20 17.67
CA ALA A 314 -6.32 1.66 16.68
C ALA A 314 -5.62 0.40 17.20
N ILE A 315 -5.54 -0.62 16.37
CA ILE A 315 -4.88 -1.88 16.67
C ILE A 315 -3.76 -2.06 15.64
N LEU A 316 -2.52 -2.03 16.10
CA LEU A 316 -1.32 -1.99 15.26
C LEU A 316 -0.43 -3.19 15.57
N GLY A 317 -0.23 -4.07 14.58
CA GLY A 317 0.62 -5.25 14.70
C GLY A 317 1.68 -5.36 13.62
N GLY A 318 2.26 -6.56 13.45
CA GLY A 318 3.32 -6.82 12.47
C GLY A 318 4.74 -6.67 13.03
N ALA A 319 5.74 -6.64 12.14
CA ALA A 319 7.13 -6.99 12.48
C ALA A 319 8.04 -5.85 12.97
N LYS A 320 7.82 -4.60 12.54
CA LYS A 320 8.74 -3.47 12.75
C LYS A 320 8.03 -2.18 13.14
N VAL A 321 8.68 -1.37 13.98
CA VAL A 321 8.17 -0.05 14.40
C VAL A 321 8.45 1.00 13.32
N SER A 322 9.64 0.94 12.72
CA SER A 322 10.14 1.88 11.71
C SER A 322 9.23 2.00 10.49
N ASP A 323 8.67 0.88 10.02
CA ASP A 323 7.71 0.84 8.91
C ASP A 323 6.33 1.44 9.27
N LYS A 324 6.08 1.77 10.55
CA LYS A 324 4.79 2.28 11.07
C LYS A 324 4.87 3.59 11.86
N ILE A 325 6.03 4.28 11.88
CA ILE A 325 6.19 5.54 12.64
C ILE A 325 5.14 6.58 12.21
N GLN A 326 4.98 6.81 10.90
CA GLN A 326 4.05 7.82 10.38
C GLN A 326 2.59 7.46 10.67
N LEU A 327 2.27 6.16 10.68
CA LEU A 327 0.94 5.66 11.02
C LEU A 327 0.63 5.90 12.49
N ILE A 328 1.53 5.51 13.39
CA ILE A 328 1.39 5.72 14.83
C ILE A 328 1.24 7.22 15.12
N ASP A 329 2.15 8.05 14.59
CA ASP A 329 2.16 9.49 14.83
C ASP A 329 0.84 10.15 14.41
N ASN A 330 0.33 9.87 13.20
CA ASN A 330 -0.94 10.43 12.70
C ASN A 330 -2.19 9.87 13.41
N LEU A 331 -2.15 8.64 13.92
CA LEU A 331 -3.27 8.05 14.66
C LEU A 331 -3.32 8.52 16.12
N LEU A 332 -2.18 8.80 16.77
CA LEU A 332 -2.14 9.33 18.14
C LEU A 332 -2.85 10.69 18.30
N ASP A 333 -3.08 11.44 17.23
CA ASP A 333 -3.87 12.69 17.25
C ASP A 333 -5.39 12.47 17.07
N LYS A 334 -5.84 11.21 16.91
CA LYS A 334 -7.23 10.87 16.51
C LYS A 334 -7.88 9.80 17.39
N VAL A 335 -7.11 8.82 17.85
CA VAL A 335 -7.63 7.68 18.61
C VAL A 335 -7.68 7.95 20.12
N ASP A 336 -8.57 7.24 20.81
CA ASP A 336 -8.64 7.27 22.29
C ASP A 336 -7.82 6.12 22.89
N ILE A 337 -7.69 5.00 22.17
CA ILE A 337 -6.97 3.79 22.57
C ILE A 337 -6.05 3.33 21.42
N MET A 338 -4.85 2.86 21.73
CA MET A 338 -3.96 2.21 20.77
C MET A 338 -3.39 0.90 21.33
N VAL A 339 -3.82 -0.23 20.74
CA VAL A 339 -3.25 -1.56 20.97
C VAL A 339 -2.03 -1.73 20.07
N ILE A 340 -0.89 -2.13 20.63
CA ILE A 340 0.35 -2.42 19.90
C ILE A 340 0.73 -3.89 20.17
N GLY A 341 0.81 -4.70 19.13
CA GLY A 341 1.12 -6.14 19.20
C GLY A 341 2.09 -6.61 18.11
N GLY A 342 2.20 -7.92 17.92
CA GLY A 342 3.13 -8.51 16.96
C GLY A 342 4.60 -8.29 17.30
N GLY A 343 5.49 -8.64 16.38
CA GLY A 343 6.94 -8.51 16.54
C GLY A 343 7.42 -7.09 16.91
N MET A 344 6.69 -6.05 16.48
CA MET A 344 7.03 -4.67 16.82
C MET A 344 6.85 -4.32 18.31
N ALA A 345 5.98 -5.04 19.04
CA ALA A 345 5.77 -4.81 20.48
C ALA A 345 7.04 -5.08 21.30
N PHE A 346 7.86 -6.07 20.94
CA PHE A 346 9.12 -6.36 21.62
C PHE A 346 10.12 -5.19 21.58
N THR A 347 10.02 -4.31 20.58
CA THR A 347 10.83 -3.08 20.55
C THR A 347 10.36 -2.06 21.59
N PHE A 348 9.05 -1.95 21.85
CA PHE A 348 8.52 -1.12 22.94
C PHE A 348 8.90 -1.69 24.32
N LEU A 349 8.73 -3.00 24.49
CA LEU A 349 8.99 -3.71 25.73
C LEU A 349 10.47 -3.68 26.12
N LYS A 350 11.39 -3.87 25.16
CA LYS A 350 12.84 -3.74 25.40
C LYS A 350 13.26 -2.33 25.81
N VAL A 351 12.62 -1.29 25.25
CA VAL A 351 12.84 0.11 25.68
C VAL A 351 12.32 0.35 27.11
N GLN A 352 11.36 -0.43 27.57
CA GLN A 352 10.86 -0.41 28.95
C GLN A 352 11.64 -1.33 29.91
N GLY A 353 12.68 -2.04 29.44
CA GLY A 353 13.54 -2.89 30.26
C GLY A 353 13.15 -4.37 30.33
N CYS A 354 12.19 -4.82 29.52
CA CYS A 354 11.85 -6.25 29.41
C CYS A 354 12.94 -6.98 28.61
N GLU A 355 13.37 -8.15 29.08
CA GLU A 355 14.20 -9.06 28.29
C GLU A 355 13.36 -9.73 27.20
N ILE A 356 13.90 -9.79 25.97
CA ILE A 356 13.16 -10.25 24.78
C ILE A 356 13.79 -11.47 24.10
N GLY A 357 14.81 -12.08 24.70
CA GLY A 357 15.54 -13.19 24.09
C GLY A 357 16.05 -12.85 22.68
N ALA A 358 15.73 -13.70 21.71
CA ALA A 358 16.07 -13.52 20.29
C ALA A 358 15.00 -12.75 19.48
N SER A 359 13.93 -12.27 20.13
CA SER A 359 12.76 -11.65 19.45
C SER A 359 13.11 -10.44 18.59
N LEU A 360 12.24 -10.13 17.61
CA LEU A 360 12.44 -9.03 16.68
C LEU A 360 12.66 -7.69 17.40
N PHE A 361 13.81 -7.07 17.13
CA PHE A 361 14.17 -5.76 17.67
C PHE A 361 14.52 -4.80 16.55
N ASP A 362 13.78 -3.69 16.49
CA ASP A 362 13.98 -2.62 15.55
C ASP A 362 14.81 -1.51 16.21
N GLU A 363 16.14 -1.60 16.09
CA GLU A 363 17.06 -0.62 16.71
C GLU A 363 16.79 0.82 16.22
N PRO A 364 16.57 1.12 14.92
CA PRO A 364 16.08 2.42 14.47
C PRO A 364 14.76 2.85 15.14
N GLY A 365 13.77 1.95 15.21
CA GLY A 365 12.47 2.21 15.84
C GLY A 365 12.55 2.47 17.34
N SER A 366 13.45 1.78 18.05
CA SER A 366 13.61 1.89 19.51
C SER A 366 13.90 3.33 19.97
N LYS A 367 14.62 4.11 19.15
CA LYS A 367 15.00 5.51 19.42
C LYS A 367 13.80 6.47 19.40
N LEU A 368 12.65 6.04 18.88
CA LEU A 368 11.44 6.83 18.71
C LEU A 368 10.33 6.44 19.69
N VAL A 369 10.40 5.24 20.29
CA VAL A 369 9.45 4.75 21.30
C VAL A 369 9.21 5.77 22.43
N PRO A 370 10.23 6.42 23.04
CA PRO A 370 9.98 7.40 24.09
C PRO A 370 9.09 8.58 23.65
N GLY A 371 9.31 9.10 22.43
CA GLY A 371 8.50 10.19 21.87
C GLY A 371 7.07 9.76 21.51
N ILE A 372 6.88 8.52 21.06
CA ILE A 372 5.56 7.91 20.84
C ILE A 372 4.79 7.84 22.16
N MET A 373 5.42 7.33 23.23
CA MET A 373 4.78 7.21 24.56
C MET A 373 4.50 8.58 25.18
N GLU A 374 5.38 9.57 24.99
CA GLU A 374 5.16 10.95 25.43
C GLU A 374 3.98 11.59 24.69
N LYS A 375 3.90 11.46 23.36
CA LYS A 375 2.79 11.98 22.55
C LYS A 375 1.47 11.33 22.95
N ALA A 376 1.45 10.00 23.15
CA ALA A 376 0.27 9.28 23.62
C ALA A 376 -0.23 9.83 24.96
N LYS A 377 0.67 9.94 25.96
CA LYS A 377 0.35 10.51 27.27
C LYS A 377 -0.15 11.95 27.19
N LYS A 378 0.46 12.79 26.34
CA LYS A 378 0.06 14.18 26.11
C LYS A 378 -1.35 14.29 25.50
N ASN A 379 -1.68 13.40 24.57
CA ASN A 379 -2.96 13.38 23.88
C ASN A 379 -4.05 12.61 24.65
N GLY A 380 -3.71 11.97 25.78
CA GLY A 380 -4.63 11.16 26.59
C GLY A 380 -4.95 9.78 25.99
N VAL A 381 -4.11 9.29 25.07
CA VAL A 381 -4.29 7.99 24.42
C VAL A 381 -3.86 6.86 25.36
N GLU A 382 -4.75 5.89 25.56
CA GLU A 382 -4.44 4.67 26.29
C GLU A 382 -3.61 3.71 25.41
N ILE A 383 -2.34 3.49 25.76
CA ILE A 383 -1.48 2.50 25.08
C ILE A 383 -1.66 1.15 25.76
N VAL A 384 -2.07 0.14 24.99
CA VAL A 384 -2.16 -1.26 25.41
C VAL A 384 -1.02 -2.03 24.75
N LEU A 385 -0.12 -2.57 25.55
CA LEU A 385 0.99 -3.45 25.14
C LEU A 385 0.75 -4.86 25.69
N PRO A 386 1.33 -5.92 25.09
CA PRO A 386 1.19 -7.27 25.60
C PRO A 386 1.99 -7.43 26.89
N VAL A 387 1.45 -8.17 27.84
CA VAL A 387 2.02 -8.43 29.16
C VAL A 387 2.53 -9.87 29.33
N ASP A 388 2.19 -10.74 28.38
CA ASP A 388 2.61 -12.13 28.27
C ASP A 388 2.69 -12.56 26.80
N PHE A 389 3.47 -13.61 26.53
CA PHE A 389 3.91 -13.99 25.19
C PHE A 389 3.93 -15.51 25.04
N VAL A 390 3.55 -15.98 23.85
CA VAL A 390 3.83 -17.36 23.40
C VAL A 390 5.18 -17.34 22.67
N CYS A 391 6.12 -18.12 23.17
CA CYS A 391 7.51 -18.12 22.75
C CYS A 391 7.91 -19.45 22.09
N SER A 392 8.87 -19.40 21.17
CA SER A 392 9.41 -20.56 20.47
C SER A 392 10.94 -20.53 20.40
N SER A 393 11.60 -21.68 20.54
CA SER A 393 13.06 -21.79 20.39
C SER A 393 13.58 -21.54 18.95
N LYS A 394 12.68 -21.46 17.97
CA LYS A 394 12.98 -21.09 16.57
C LYS A 394 11.74 -20.61 15.81
N PHE A 395 11.96 -19.94 14.68
CA PHE A 395 10.87 -19.52 13.79
C PHE A 395 10.41 -20.70 12.92
N GLY A 396 9.29 -21.32 13.30
CA GLY A 396 8.69 -22.47 12.61
C GLY A 396 7.75 -23.28 13.51
N ASP A 397 6.91 -24.13 12.92
CA ASP A 397 5.94 -24.98 13.64
C ASP A 397 6.59 -26.12 14.47
N ASP A 398 7.89 -26.35 14.32
CA ASP A 398 8.65 -27.44 14.93
C ASP A 398 9.58 -26.98 16.08
N GLY A 399 9.36 -25.76 16.60
CA GLY A 399 10.03 -25.19 17.76
C GLY A 399 9.51 -25.73 19.09
N GLU A 400 10.35 -25.66 20.14
CA GLU A 400 9.89 -25.89 21.50
C GLU A 400 9.09 -24.67 21.95
N ILE A 401 7.89 -24.89 22.49
CA ILE A 401 7.00 -23.81 22.95
C ILE A 401 7.17 -23.58 24.44
N GLN A 402 7.38 -22.33 24.82
CA GLN A 402 7.38 -21.85 26.21
C GLN A 402 6.57 -20.55 26.29
N ASN A 403 6.24 -20.10 27.50
CA ASN A 403 5.59 -18.80 27.72
C ASN A 403 6.57 -17.84 28.39
N GLY A 404 6.42 -16.54 28.13
CA GLY A 404 7.12 -15.46 28.83
C GLY A 404 6.14 -14.38 29.28
N ASP A 405 6.58 -13.50 30.17
CA ASP A 405 5.82 -12.32 30.63
C ASP A 405 6.73 -11.13 30.97
N LEU A 406 6.16 -10.02 31.44
CA LEU A 406 6.96 -8.81 31.76
C LEU A 406 7.94 -9.00 32.92
N GLU A 407 7.74 -9.99 33.79
CA GLU A 407 8.62 -10.23 34.96
C GLU A 407 9.77 -11.18 34.61
N SER A 408 9.47 -12.24 33.86
CA SER A 408 10.43 -13.25 33.41
C SER A 408 11.13 -12.92 32.09
N GLY A 409 10.52 -12.04 31.27
CA GLY A 409 10.92 -11.77 29.90
C GLY A 409 10.57 -12.91 28.94
N VAL A 410 11.09 -12.82 27.72
CA VAL A 410 11.16 -13.97 26.80
C VAL A 410 12.40 -14.80 27.16
N PRO A 411 12.29 -16.15 27.30
CA PRO A 411 13.43 -17.01 27.66
C PRO A 411 14.66 -16.86 26.74
N GLU A 412 15.85 -17.09 27.28
CA GLU A 412 17.10 -17.00 26.53
C GLU A 412 17.10 -17.99 25.35
N GLY A 413 17.42 -17.51 24.14
CA GLY A 413 17.36 -18.29 22.91
C GLY A 413 15.96 -18.45 22.29
N PHE A 414 14.89 -17.99 22.97
CA PHE A 414 13.53 -18.04 22.44
C PHE A 414 13.12 -16.73 21.75
N LEU A 415 12.10 -16.84 20.90
CA LEU A 415 11.45 -15.77 20.14
C LEU A 415 10.01 -15.66 20.62
N GLY A 416 9.53 -14.48 21.01
CA GLY A 416 8.09 -14.24 21.17
C GLY A 416 7.41 -14.13 19.80
N LEU A 417 6.41 -14.97 19.53
CA LEU A 417 5.77 -15.10 18.22
C LEU A 417 4.25 -14.89 18.21
N ASP A 418 3.58 -14.91 19.37
CA ASP A 418 2.20 -14.45 19.55
C ASP A 418 2.01 -13.88 20.97
N ILE A 419 0.88 -13.20 21.20
CA ILE A 419 0.50 -12.68 22.52
C ILE A 419 -0.07 -13.79 23.42
N GLY A 420 0.18 -13.70 24.72
CA GLY A 420 -0.32 -14.65 25.71
C GLY A 420 -1.77 -14.38 26.16
N PRO A 421 -2.33 -15.25 27.02
CA PRO A 421 -3.73 -15.18 27.45
C PRO A 421 -4.09 -13.89 28.21
N LYS A 422 -3.21 -13.33 29.06
CA LYS A 422 -3.49 -12.07 29.78
C LYS A 422 -3.54 -10.89 28.81
N SER A 423 -2.66 -10.89 27.82
CA SER A 423 -2.63 -9.87 26.75
C SER A 423 -3.88 -9.94 25.87
N ILE A 424 -4.38 -11.15 25.62
CA ILE A 424 -5.67 -11.37 24.95
C ILE A 424 -6.81 -10.74 25.75
N GLU A 425 -6.88 -10.95 27.07
CA GLU A 425 -7.91 -10.33 27.94
C GLU A 425 -7.85 -8.80 27.91
N LEU A 426 -6.65 -8.21 27.94
CA LEU A 426 -6.46 -6.76 27.83
C LEU A 426 -6.91 -6.21 26.46
N ASN A 427 -6.59 -6.92 25.37
CA ASN A 427 -7.03 -6.54 24.03
C ASN A 427 -8.54 -6.68 23.86
N ASP A 428 -9.14 -7.74 24.40
CA ASP A 428 -10.60 -7.94 24.40
C ASP A 428 -11.31 -6.80 25.14
N ALA A 429 -10.77 -6.35 26.28
CA ALA A 429 -11.29 -5.21 27.03
C ALA A 429 -11.12 -3.88 26.27
N ALA A 430 -10.02 -3.70 25.53
CA ALA A 430 -9.79 -2.55 24.65
C ALA A 430 -10.79 -2.50 23.48
N ILE A 431 -11.06 -3.65 22.86
CA ILE A 431 -12.03 -3.80 21.78
C ILE A 431 -13.46 -3.57 22.30
N ALA A 432 -13.84 -4.19 23.42
CA ALA A 432 -15.20 -4.13 23.96
C ALA A 432 -15.70 -2.72 24.31
N LYS A 433 -14.82 -1.80 24.72
CA LYS A 433 -15.18 -0.40 25.01
C LYS A 433 -15.24 0.51 23.79
N SER A 434 -14.86 0.03 22.61
CA SER A 434 -14.65 0.85 21.41
C SER A 434 -15.88 0.86 20.50
N LYS A 435 -16.25 2.04 19.98
CA LYS A 435 -17.33 2.20 18.99
C LYS A 435 -16.82 2.33 17.56
N THR A 436 -15.54 2.67 17.38
CA THR A 436 -14.86 2.66 16.09
C THR A 436 -13.50 1.99 16.25
N ILE A 437 -13.18 1.02 15.38
CA ILE A 437 -11.96 0.23 15.46
C ILE A 437 -11.26 0.24 14.11
N VAL A 438 -9.95 0.47 14.12
CA VAL A 438 -9.07 0.38 12.95
C VAL A 438 -8.01 -0.67 13.23
N TRP A 439 -7.97 -1.75 12.45
CA TRP A 439 -6.98 -2.81 12.65
C TRP A 439 -6.00 -2.89 11.46
N ASN A 440 -4.71 -2.75 11.76
CA ASN A 440 -3.61 -2.88 10.80
C ASN A 440 -2.45 -3.72 11.36
N GLY A 441 -2.43 -5.01 11.04
CA GLY A 441 -1.35 -5.96 11.32
C GLY A 441 -1.70 -6.98 12.43
N PRO A 442 -1.36 -8.27 12.24
CA PRO A 442 -1.68 -9.34 13.20
C PRO A 442 -0.89 -9.22 14.52
N MET A 443 -1.38 -9.89 15.56
CA MET A 443 -0.77 -9.89 16.90
C MET A 443 0.35 -10.93 17.06
N GLY A 444 0.42 -11.89 16.14
CA GLY A 444 1.42 -12.95 16.09
C GLY A 444 1.62 -13.49 14.67
N VAL A 445 2.41 -14.55 14.53
CA VAL A 445 2.67 -15.25 13.26
C VAL A 445 1.51 -16.19 12.92
N PHE A 446 0.35 -15.59 12.63
CA PHE A 446 -0.94 -16.29 12.49
C PHE A 446 -0.99 -17.32 11.34
N GLU A 447 -0.01 -17.33 10.46
CA GLU A 447 0.19 -18.37 9.45
C GLU A 447 0.53 -19.73 10.07
N MET A 448 1.19 -19.74 11.23
CA MET A 448 1.59 -20.91 12.01
C MET A 448 0.56 -21.23 13.10
N GLY A 449 0.13 -22.49 13.21
CA GLY A 449 -0.96 -22.86 14.11
C GLY A 449 -0.67 -22.64 15.60
N ALA A 450 0.60 -22.71 16.00
CA ALA A 450 1.04 -22.45 17.37
C ALA A 450 1.01 -20.97 17.77
N PHE A 451 0.96 -20.05 16.80
CA PHE A 451 1.08 -18.59 16.99
C PHE A 451 -0.12 -17.82 16.40
N GLU A 452 -1.26 -18.52 16.32
CA GLU A 452 -2.51 -18.04 15.73
C GLU A 452 -3.50 -17.46 16.75
N ALA A 453 -3.43 -17.91 18.01
CA ALA A 453 -4.47 -17.74 19.00
C ALA A 453 -4.82 -16.27 19.28
N GLY A 454 -3.83 -15.40 19.46
CA GLY A 454 -4.02 -13.98 19.74
C GLY A 454 -4.62 -13.21 18.57
N THR A 455 -4.17 -13.50 17.35
CA THR A 455 -4.71 -12.88 16.13
C THR A 455 -6.14 -13.35 15.86
N LYS A 456 -6.42 -14.65 16.01
CA LYS A 456 -7.76 -15.21 15.83
C LYS A 456 -8.74 -14.65 16.86
N ARG A 457 -8.37 -14.65 18.15
CA ARG A 457 -9.25 -14.17 19.22
C ARG A 457 -9.63 -12.70 19.06
N MET A 458 -8.69 -11.83 18.66
CA MET A 458 -9.06 -10.45 18.32
C MET A 458 -10.02 -10.37 17.15
N MET A 459 -9.90 -11.22 16.12
CA MET A 459 -10.89 -11.25 15.04
C MET A 459 -12.28 -11.62 15.56
N ASP A 460 -12.38 -12.69 16.35
CA ASP A 460 -13.63 -13.14 16.95
C ASP A 460 -14.27 -12.00 17.78
N LYS A 461 -13.46 -11.27 18.56
CA LYS A 461 -13.94 -10.15 19.38
C LYS A 461 -14.32 -8.91 18.58
N ILE A 462 -13.61 -8.63 17.48
CA ILE A 462 -13.94 -7.53 16.56
C ILE A 462 -15.25 -7.82 15.82
N VAL A 463 -15.50 -9.06 15.43
CA VAL A 463 -16.80 -9.49 14.88
C VAL A 463 -17.92 -9.30 15.91
N GLU A 464 -17.74 -9.79 17.14
CA GLU A 464 -18.72 -9.64 18.23
C GLU A 464 -19.15 -8.17 18.45
N VAL A 465 -18.20 -7.23 18.51
CA VAL A 465 -18.55 -5.81 18.69
C VAL A 465 -19.10 -5.16 17.41
N THR A 466 -18.78 -5.70 16.22
CA THR A 466 -19.40 -5.26 14.95
C THR A 466 -20.88 -5.62 14.92
N GLU A 467 -21.23 -6.83 15.32
CA GLU A 467 -22.63 -7.26 15.50
C GLU A 467 -23.35 -6.41 16.56
N GLY A 468 -22.62 -5.97 17.59
CA GLY A 468 -23.07 -4.98 18.58
C GLY A 468 -23.17 -3.53 18.07
N GLY A 469 -22.84 -3.25 16.81
CA GLY A 469 -22.98 -1.94 16.16
C GLY A 469 -21.73 -1.04 16.17
N ALA A 470 -20.55 -1.55 16.55
CA ALA A 470 -19.29 -0.83 16.38
C ALA A 470 -18.86 -0.79 14.90
N ILE A 471 -18.26 0.33 14.47
CA ILE A 471 -17.71 0.48 13.12
C ILE A 471 -16.30 -0.13 13.10
N THR A 472 -16.08 -1.16 12.28
CA THR A 472 -14.81 -1.90 12.25
C THR A 472 -14.18 -1.89 10.86
N VAL A 473 -13.00 -1.28 10.74
CA VAL A 473 -12.25 -1.14 9.49
C VAL A 473 -10.94 -1.90 9.57
N ILE A 474 -10.81 -2.93 8.75
CA ILE A 474 -9.62 -3.76 8.63
C ILE A 474 -8.78 -3.25 7.46
N GLY A 475 -7.48 -3.04 7.69
CA GLY A 475 -6.53 -2.59 6.68
C GLY A 475 -5.20 -3.33 6.73
N GLY A 476 -4.42 -3.23 5.65
CA GLY A 476 -3.17 -3.96 5.48
C GLY A 476 -3.38 -5.39 4.94
N GLY A 477 -2.41 -5.88 4.17
CA GLY A 477 -2.53 -7.15 3.45
C GLY A 477 -2.64 -8.38 4.37
N ASP A 478 -1.86 -8.40 5.45
CA ASP A 478 -1.80 -9.54 6.37
C ASP A 478 -3.10 -9.64 7.20
N THR A 479 -3.61 -8.50 7.69
CA THR A 479 -4.90 -8.43 8.40
C THR A 479 -6.08 -8.84 7.51
N ALA A 480 -6.10 -8.40 6.24
CA ALA A 480 -7.12 -8.84 5.28
C ALA A 480 -6.98 -10.34 4.95
N THR A 481 -5.75 -10.88 4.96
CA THR A 481 -5.50 -12.31 4.82
C THR A 481 -6.02 -13.09 6.03
N ALA A 482 -5.87 -12.56 7.24
CA ALA A 482 -6.48 -13.11 8.45
C ALA A 482 -8.03 -13.08 8.38
N CYS A 483 -8.65 -11.97 7.95
CA CYS A 483 -10.10 -11.92 7.73
C CYS A 483 -10.60 -13.02 6.78
N LYS A 484 -9.85 -13.27 5.71
CA LYS A 484 -10.15 -14.35 4.77
C LYS A 484 -9.88 -15.74 5.36
N LYS A 485 -8.81 -15.94 6.13
CA LYS A 485 -8.50 -17.22 6.81
C LYS A 485 -9.61 -17.65 7.77
N TYR A 486 -10.30 -16.68 8.37
CA TYR A 486 -11.34 -16.91 9.38
C TYR A 486 -12.78 -16.80 8.87
N ASP A 487 -13.01 -16.59 7.56
CA ASP A 487 -14.32 -16.30 6.97
C ASP A 487 -15.07 -15.20 7.76
N THR A 488 -14.43 -14.03 7.87
CA THR A 488 -14.96 -12.83 8.58
C THR A 488 -15.02 -11.58 7.71
N MET A 489 -14.71 -11.70 6.42
CA MET A 489 -14.70 -10.59 5.44
C MET A 489 -16.03 -9.82 5.34
N ASP A 490 -17.14 -10.52 5.57
CA ASP A 490 -18.53 -10.05 5.56
C ASP A 490 -19.08 -9.72 6.96
N LYS A 491 -18.32 -10.04 8.02
CA LYS A 491 -18.69 -9.86 9.43
C LYS A 491 -18.06 -8.63 10.09
N VAL A 492 -17.19 -7.94 9.38
CA VAL A 492 -16.61 -6.63 9.75
C VAL A 492 -17.26 -5.51 8.92
N SER A 493 -17.29 -4.27 9.41
CA SER A 493 -17.95 -3.18 8.69
C SER A 493 -17.30 -2.89 7.33
N HIS A 494 -15.97 -3.00 7.25
CA HIS A 494 -15.21 -2.94 6.00
C HIS A 494 -13.86 -3.64 6.12
N CYS A 495 -13.55 -4.53 5.19
CA CYS A 495 -12.20 -5.07 5.01
C CYS A 495 -11.60 -4.52 3.71
N SER A 496 -10.56 -3.71 3.85
CA SER A 496 -9.90 -3.02 2.74
C SER A 496 -9.15 -3.99 1.83
N THR A 497 -9.30 -3.74 0.52
CA THR A 497 -8.52 -4.34 -0.56
C THR A 497 -7.27 -3.53 -0.92
N GLY A 498 -7.17 -2.31 -0.38
CA GLY A 498 -6.21 -1.29 -0.76
C GLY A 498 -4.76 -1.52 -0.30
N GLY A 499 -4.54 -2.36 0.72
CA GLY A 499 -3.21 -2.68 1.23
C GLY A 499 -2.38 -1.45 1.58
N GLY A 500 -1.36 -1.14 0.76
CA GLY A 500 -0.52 0.06 0.92
C GLY A 500 -1.26 1.38 0.75
N ALA A 501 -2.32 1.45 -0.07
CA ALA A 501 -3.12 2.67 -0.22
C ALA A 501 -3.88 3.02 1.06
N SER A 502 -4.42 2.01 1.76
CA SER A 502 -5.01 2.21 3.09
C SER A 502 -3.99 2.63 4.13
N LEU A 503 -2.78 2.06 4.09
CA LEU A 503 -1.71 2.47 5.00
C LEU A 503 -1.37 3.95 4.79
N GLU A 504 -1.10 4.38 3.56
CA GLU A 504 -0.78 5.78 3.28
C GLU A 504 -1.93 6.75 3.63
N LEU A 505 -3.18 6.33 3.44
CA LEU A 505 -4.36 7.11 3.86
C LEU A 505 -4.47 7.23 5.39
N LEU A 506 -4.22 6.14 6.12
CA LEU A 506 -4.17 6.13 7.59
C LEU A 506 -2.93 6.86 8.15
N GLU A 507 -1.86 7.02 7.37
CA GLU A 507 -0.74 7.92 7.65
C GLU A 507 -1.08 9.40 7.37
N GLY A 508 -2.25 9.69 6.78
CA GLY A 508 -2.70 11.04 6.45
C GLY A 508 -2.15 11.59 5.14
N LYS A 509 -1.56 10.75 4.27
CA LYS A 509 -1.08 11.16 2.95
C LYS A 509 -2.24 11.37 1.99
N VAL A 510 -2.06 12.31 1.07
CA VAL A 510 -2.97 12.51 -0.07
C VAL A 510 -2.67 11.42 -1.10
N LEU A 511 -3.65 10.57 -1.40
CA LEU A 511 -3.56 9.54 -2.43
C LEU A 511 -3.71 10.20 -3.82
N PRO A 512 -2.69 10.20 -4.71
CA PRO A 512 -2.75 10.91 -5.99
C PRO A 512 -3.93 10.51 -6.88
N GLY A 513 -4.27 9.21 -6.93
CA GLY A 513 -5.39 8.71 -7.72
C GLY A 513 -6.78 9.01 -7.14
N VAL A 514 -6.87 9.35 -5.84
CA VAL A 514 -8.09 9.92 -5.25
C VAL A 514 -8.14 11.42 -5.51
N ALA A 515 -7.04 12.13 -5.28
CA ALA A 515 -6.95 13.58 -5.49
C ALA A 515 -7.23 14.02 -6.92
N ALA A 516 -7.00 13.13 -7.90
CA ALA A 516 -7.34 13.33 -9.31
C ALA A 516 -8.86 13.32 -9.62
N LEU A 517 -9.67 12.68 -8.79
CA LEU A 517 -11.12 12.60 -8.98
C LEU A 517 -11.82 13.94 -8.68
N ASP A 518 -12.96 14.16 -9.30
CA ASP A 518 -13.76 15.37 -9.07
C ASP A 518 -14.46 15.32 -7.70
N ASP A 519 -14.54 16.47 -7.02
CA ASP A 519 -15.23 16.60 -5.72
C ASP A 519 -16.76 16.55 -5.92
N ALA A 520 -17.47 15.90 -4.98
CA ALA A 520 -18.94 15.80 -4.96
C ALA A 520 -19.61 16.83 -4.04
#